data_AF-A0A9P5V8N3-F1
#
_entry.id   AF-A0A9P5V8N3-F1
#
_cell.length_a   1.000
_cell.length_b   1.000
_cell.length_c   1.000
_cell.angle_alpha   90.00
_cell.angle_beta   90.00
_cell.angle_gamma   90.00
#
_symmetry.space_group_name_H-M   'P 1'
#
loop_
_entity.id
_entity.type
_entity.pdbx_description
1 polymer ?
#
loop_
_entity_poly.entity_id
_entity_poly.type
_entity_poly.pdbx_seq_one_letter_code
_entity_poly.pdbx_strand_id
1 'polypeptide(L)' 'PGSTPDVDDMHDAIKAAYGVDAQINCASGVLSEIWLFFKVNTAGTYIPFDARRTGTCHGYISYPVK' A
#
# COMPACT_ATOMS: atom_id res chain seq x y z
N PRO A 1 -6.71 11.88 -2.17
CA PRO A 1 -8.18 11.66 -2.15
C PRO A 1 -8.88 12.52 -3.20
N GLY A 2 -9.91 11.99 -3.85
CA GLY A 2 -10.63 12.63 -4.95
C GLY A 2 -9.91 12.60 -6.30
N SER A 3 -8.95 11.70 -6.50
CA SER A 3 -8.11 11.63 -7.71
C SER A 3 -8.00 10.20 -8.25
N THR A 4 -7.38 10.05 -9.43
CA THR A 4 -7.09 8.75 -10.06
C THR A 4 -5.58 8.52 -10.20
N PRO A 5 -4.85 8.21 -9.12
CA PRO A 5 -3.40 7.97 -9.19
C PRO A 5 -3.06 6.66 -9.91
N ASP A 6 -1.86 6.59 -10.50
CA ASP A 6 -1.26 5.32 -10.90
C ASP A 6 -0.81 4.55 -9.65
N VAL A 7 -1.06 3.24 -9.62
CA VAL A 7 -0.72 2.36 -8.51
C VAL A 7 0.80 2.22 -8.36
N ASP A 8 1.56 2.30 -9.44
CA ASP A 8 3.02 2.24 -9.37
C ASP A 8 3.58 3.47 -8.62
N ASP A 9 3.04 4.67 -8.88
CA ASP A 9 3.39 5.89 -8.14
C ASP A 9 3.02 5.77 -6.65
N MET A 10 1.91 5.09 -6.34
CA MET A 10 1.51 4.83 -4.95
C MET A 10 2.49 3.88 -4.24
N HIS A 11 2.95 2.82 -4.91
CA HIS A 11 3.97 1.92 -4.38
C HIS A 11 5.29 2.66 -4.10
N ASP A 12 5.73 3.51 -5.03
CA ASP A 12 6.94 4.29 -4.87
C ASP A 12 6.85 5.30 -3.73
N ALA A 13 5.70 5.98 -3.59
CA ALA A 13 5.46 6.89 -2.48
C ALA A 13 5.49 6.18 -1.12
N ILE A 14 4.94 4.97 -1.02
CA ILE A 14 4.97 4.16 0.20
C ILE A 14 6.40 3.72 0.52
N LYS A 15 7.15 3.20 -0.47
CA LYS A 15 8.57 2.84 -0.29
C LYS A 15 9.39 4.02 0.19
N ALA A 16 9.18 5.20 -0.39
CA ALA A 16 9.88 6.42 0.02
C ALA A 16 9.58 6.82 1.47
N ALA A 17 8.34 6.64 1.94
CA ALA A 17 7.92 7.00 3.28
C ALA A 17 8.31 5.96 4.36
N TYR A 18 8.24 4.67 4.04
CA TYR A 18 8.35 3.58 5.00
C TYR A 18 9.59 2.69 4.82
N GLY A 19 10.34 2.85 3.73
CA GLY A 19 11.50 2.02 3.38
C GLY A 19 11.17 0.62 2.88
N VAL A 20 9.88 0.27 2.77
CA VAL A 20 9.36 -1.03 2.33
C VAL A 20 8.11 -0.84 1.50
N ASP A 21 7.77 -1.85 0.71
CA ASP A 21 6.52 -1.82 -0.07
C ASP A 21 5.29 -2.29 0.72
N ALA A 22 4.11 -1.88 0.27
CA ALA A 22 2.81 -2.32 0.77
C ALA A 22 2.08 -3.25 -0.21
N GLN A 23 1.01 -3.85 0.29
CA GLN A 23 -0.02 -4.45 -0.56
C GLN A 23 -1.17 -3.45 -0.73
N ILE A 24 -1.49 -3.09 -1.97
CA ILE A 24 -2.55 -2.15 -2.33
C ILE A 24 -3.70 -2.91 -3.02
N ASN A 25 -4.85 -2.99 -2.34
CA ASN A 25 -6.00 -3.78 -2.80
C ASN A 25 -7.13 -2.89 -3.32
N CYS A 26 -7.68 -3.29 -4.46
CA CYS A 26 -8.79 -2.62 -5.11
C CYS A 26 -10.03 -3.50 -5.13
N ALA A 27 -11.19 -2.84 -5.01
CA ALA A 27 -12.49 -3.40 -5.33
C ALA A 27 -13.00 -2.69 -6.58
N SER A 28 -13.11 -3.40 -7.70
CA SER A 28 -13.58 -2.85 -8.99
C SER A 28 -12.85 -1.57 -9.44
N GLY A 29 -11.51 -1.54 -9.29
CA GLY A 29 -10.68 -0.38 -9.65
C GLY A 29 -10.74 0.80 -8.68
N VAL A 30 -11.40 0.65 -7.54
CA VAL A 30 -11.45 1.64 -6.46
C VAL A 30 -10.54 1.18 -5.32
N LEU A 31 -9.69 2.08 -4.81
CA LEU A 31 -8.84 1.82 -3.65
C LEU A 31 -9.71 1.39 -2.46
N SER A 32 -9.43 0.20 -1.93
CA SER A 32 -10.20 -0.38 -0.81
C SER A 32 -9.34 -0.52 0.44
N GLU A 33 -8.11 -1.05 0.31
CA GLU A 33 -7.24 -1.32 1.45
C GLU A 33 -5.77 -1.10 1.10
N ILE A 34 -4.97 -0.77 2.11
CA ILE A 34 -3.51 -0.73 2.04
C ILE A 34 -2.97 -1.48 3.26
N TRP A 35 -2.16 -2.52 3.05
CA TRP A 35 -1.59 -3.32 4.13
C TRP A 35 -0.08 -3.14 4.18
N LEU A 36 0.41 -2.73 5.36
CA LEU A 36 1.83 -2.71 5.71
C LEU A 36 2.17 -3.92 6.57
N PHE A 37 3.33 -4.51 6.33
CA PHE A 37 3.75 -5.75 6.96
C PHE A 37 4.87 -5.51 7.96
N PHE A 38 4.77 -6.14 9.12
CA PHE A 38 5.73 -5.96 10.21
C PHE A 38 6.11 -7.30 10.84
N LYS A 39 7.39 -7.44 11.19
CA LYS A 39 7.85 -8.43 12.17
C LYS A 39 7.82 -7.77 13.54
N VAL A 40 7.52 -8.56 14.57
CA VAL A 40 7.54 -8.08 15.95
C VAL A 40 8.71 -8.71 16.68
N ASN A 41 9.57 -7.89 17.30
CA ASN A 41 10.68 -8.39 18.10
C ASN A 41 10.22 -8.76 19.53
N THR A 42 11.12 -9.31 20.34
CA THR A 42 10.84 -9.73 21.72
C THR A 42 10.46 -8.57 22.65
N ALA A 43 10.82 -7.33 22.29
CA ALA A 43 10.44 -6.13 23.01
C ALA A 43 9.08 -5.55 22.56
N GLY A 44 8.38 -6.20 21.63
CA GLY A 44 7.11 -5.74 21.08
C GLY A 44 7.24 -4.62 20.05
N THR A 45 8.44 -4.33 19.55
CA THR A 45 8.66 -3.33 18.51
C THR A 45 8.29 -3.90 17.14
N TYR A 46 7.55 -3.11 16.36
CA TYR A 46 7.17 -3.42 14.98
C TYR A 46 8.28 -2.97 14.03
N ILE A 47 8.81 -3.90 13.26
CA ILE A 47 9.89 -3.69 12.30
C ILE A 47 9.29 -3.90 10.90
N PRO A 48 9.22 -2.86 10.05
CA PRO A 48 8.63 -2.99 8.72
C PRO A 48 9.41 -3.99 7.86
N PHE A 49 8.70 -4.72 7.01
CA PHE A 49 9.29 -5.56 5.97
C PHE A 49 8.39 -5.57 4.74
N ASP A 50 8.96 -5.94 3.59
CA ASP A 50 8.22 -5.93 2.32
C ASP A 50 6.98 -6.81 2.34
N ALA A 51 5.91 -6.29 1.75
CA ALA A 51 4.71 -7.06 1.47
C ALA A 51 5.01 -8.30 0.64
N ARG A 52 4.34 -9.42 0.95
CA ARG A 52 4.51 -10.68 0.20
C ARG A 52 3.90 -10.64 -1.20
N ARG A 53 2.98 -9.69 -1.43
CA ARG A 53 2.28 -9.42 -2.69
C ARG A 53 2.05 -7.92 -2.79
N THR A 54 2.07 -7.38 -4.00
CA THR A 54 1.82 -5.96 -4.28
C THR A 54 0.33 -5.60 -4.21
N GLY A 55 -0.57 -6.57 -4.40
CA GLY A 55 -2.02 -6.40 -4.22
C GLY A 55 -2.82 -6.67 -5.49
N THR A 56 -4.05 -6.14 -5.54
CA THR A 56 -5.00 -6.37 -6.66
C THR A 56 -5.24 -5.13 -7.51
N CYS A 57 -4.72 -3.97 -7.11
CA CYS A 57 -4.80 -2.75 -7.90
C CYS A 57 -3.80 -2.79 -9.06
N HIS A 58 -4.18 -2.26 -10.23
CA HIS A 58 -3.32 -2.14 -11.40
C HIS A 58 -3.62 -0.86 -12.18
N GLY A 59 -2.58 -0.18 -12.65
CA GLY A 59 -2.68 1.07 -13.42
C GLY A 59 -3.36 2.19 -12.63
N TYR A 60 -4.12 3.04 -13.33
CA TYR A 60 -4.84 4.15 -12.70
C TYR A 60 -6.09 3.66 -11.96
N ILE A 61 -6.18 3.96 -10.66
CA ILE A 61 -7.29 3.54 -9.79
C ILE A 61 -8.03 4.74 -9.19
N SER A 62 -9.30 4.57 -8.82
CA SER A 62 -10.06 5.61 -8.11
C SER A 62 -9.67 5.66 -6.63
N TYR A 63 -9.18 6.81 -6.16
CA TYR A 63 -9.00 7.10 -4.74
C TYR A 63 -10.03 8.15 -4.29
N PRO A 64 -11.24 7.75 -3.86
CA PRO A 64 -12.33 8.66 -3.60
C PRO A 64 -12.10 9.53 -2.35
N VAL A 65 -12.86 10.62 -2.25
CA VAL A 65 -13.03 11.36 -0.99
C VAL A 65 -13.92 10.51 -0.07
N LYS A 66 -13.64 10.54 1.23
CA LYS A 66 -14.41 9.81 2.24
C LYS A 66 -15.81 10.40 2.43
#